data_AF-A0A562LDE4-F1
#
_entry.id   AF-A0A562LDE4-F1
#
_cell.length_a   1.000
_cell.length_b   1.000
_cell.length_c   1.000
_cell.angle_alpha   90.00
_cell.angle_beta   90.00
_cell.angle_gamma   90.00
#
_symmetry.space_group_name_H-M   'P 1'
#
loop_
_entity.id
_entity.type
_entity.pdbx_description
1 polymer ?
#
loop_
_entity_poly.entity_id
_entity_poly.type
_entity_poly.pdbx_seq_one_letter_code
_entity_poly.pdbx_strand_id
1 'polypeptide(L)'
;MALLVHEIESNEHVSDFIDTLQMYHQKHSYDGVEGLEAKLLHSGRNSEVSLALRKKELFSRLLAKYSMFDSAQQIFAYLLSKIEQDFRSYVLPNLANSSSGEIDLLFGQYVINPCASEIKSGVFCLNSAIAAGMVYWLAEQCYIRWHA
;
A
#
# COMPACT_ATOMS: atom_id res chain seq x y z
N MET A 1 15.98 -1.08 -11.26
CA MET A 1 16.24 -2.45 -10.77
C MET A 1 17.72 -2.80 -10.68
N ALA A 2 18.53 -2.55 -11.72
CA ALA A 2 19.98 -2.82 -11.65
C ALA A 2 20.70 -2.08 -10.49
N LEU A 3 20.27 -0.85 -10.18
CA LEU A 3 20.79 -0.06 -9.06
C LEU A 3 20.54 -0.71 -7.69
N LEU A 4 19.32 -1.19 -7.41
CA LEU A 4 19.00 -1.87 -6.15
C LEU A 4 19.83 -3.14 -5.94
N VAL A 5 20.04 -3.92 -7.00
CA VAL A 5 20.87 -5.12 -6.93
C VAL A 5 22.29 -4.74 -6.54
N HIS A 6 22.84 -3.69 -7.16
CA HIS A 6 24.17 -3.18 -6.84
C HIS A 6 24.29 -2.65 -5.40
N GLU A 7 23.33 -1.86 -4.91
CA GLU A 7 23.32 -1.34 -3.53
C GLU A 7 23.33 -2.47 -2.49
N ILE A 8 22.57 -3.55 -2.74
CA ILE A 8 22.52 -4.72 -1.88
C ILE A 8 23.85 -5.50 -1.90
N GLU A 9 24.47 -5.64 -3.06
CA GLU A 9 25.75 -6.35 -3.22
C GLU A 9 26.95 -5.55 -2.66
N SER A 10 26.89 -4.22 -2.71
CA SER A 10 27.95 -3.31 -2.27
C SER A 10 27.81 -2.85 -0.80
N ASN A 11 26.66 -3.11 -0.17
CA ASN A 11 26.34 -2.65 1.19
C ASN A 11 26.44 -1.11 1.34
N GLU A 12 26.12 -0.39 0.28
CA GLU A 12 25.94 1.06 0.31
C GLU A 12 24.63 1.40 1.03
N HIS A 13 24.73 2.23 2.07
CA HIS A 13 23.61 2.67 2.89
C HIS A 13 23.47 4.18 2.82
N VAL A 14 22.22 4.66 2.76
CA VAL A 14 21.88 6.08 2.86
C VAL A 14 21.12 6.30 4.17
N SER A 15 21.41 7.41 4.87
CA SER A 15 20.83 7.71 6.19
C SER A 15 19.44 8.33 6.13
N ASP A 16 19.05 8.86 4.98
CA ASP A 16 17.90 9.76 4.86
C ASP A 16 16.73 9.06 4.17
N PHE A 17 15.54 9.20 4.75
CA PHE A 17 14.32 8.73 4.09
C PHE A 17 13.94 9.67 2.95
N ILE A 18 13.48 9.14 1.82
CA ILE A 18 12.98 9.96 0.72
C ILE A 18 11.72 10.70 1.16
N ASP A 19 11.66 12.01 0.90
CA ASP A 19 10.56 12.90 1.32
C ASP A 19 9.17 12.36 1.00
N THR A 20 8.97 11.79 -0.20
CA THR A 20 7.69 11.20 -0.62
C THR A 20 7.29 10.00 0.24
N LEU A 21 8.24 9.19 0.68
CA LEU A 21 7.95 8.07 1.58
C LEU A 21 7.64 8.56 3.00
N GLN A 22 8.37 9.59 3.46
CA GLN A 22 8.10 10.23 4.77
C GLN A 22 6.68 10.80 4.84
N MET A 23 6.17 11.37 3.75
CA MET A 23 4.79 11.86 3.67
C MET A 23 3.80 10.76 4.08
N TYR A 24 3.93 9.55 3.53
CA TYR A 24 3.02 8.46 3.83
C TYR A 24 3.11 7.91 5.26
N HIS A 25 4.17 8.22 6.01
CA HIS A 25 4.25 7.88 7.43
C HIS A 25 3.38 8.78 8.32
N GLN A 26 2.86 9.89 7.79
CA GLN A 26 1.97 10.79 8.50
C GLN A 26 0.53 10.32 8.36
N LYS A 27 -0.18 10.21 9.48
CA LYS A 27 -1.61 9.90 9.46
C LYS A 27 -2.41 11.10 8.99
N HIS A 28 -3.32 10.87 8.04
CA HIS A 28 -4.24 11.89 7.55
C HIS A 28 -5.71 11.50 7.77
N SER A 29 -6.21 11.75 8.97
CA SER A 29 -7.62 11.51 9.32
C SER A 29 -8.49 12.69 8.91
N TYR A 30 -9.61 12.43 8.23
CA TYR A 30 -10.53 13.48 7.75
C TYR A 30 -11.99 13.27 8.21
N ASP A 31 -12.35 12.10 8.73
CA ASP A 31 -13.73 11.73 9.10
C ASP A 31 -13.86 11.03 10.47
N GLY A 32 -12.77 10.92 11.23
CA GLY A 32 -12.76 10.27 12.55
C GLY A 32 -12.77 8.75 12.53
N VAL A 33 -12.77 8.09 11.35
CA VAL A 33 -12.62 6.63 11.22
C VAL A 33 -11.16 6.29 10.93
N GLU A 34 -10.38 6.14 12.00
CA GLU A 34 -8.92 6.06 11.92
C GLU A 34 -8.36 4.63 11.95
N GLY A 35 -7.37 4.38 11.11
CA GLY A 35 -6.68 3.10 11.04
C GLY A 35 -7.44 2.05 10.23
N LEU A 36 -6.73 0.99 9.86
CA LEU A 36 -7.27 -0.03 8.96
C LEU A 36 -8.49 -0.75 9.57
N GLU A 37 -8.36 -1.16 10.83
CA GLU A 37 -9.38 -1.96 11.50
C GLU A 37 -10.69 -1.19 11.64
N ALA A 38 -10.66 0.05 12.13
CA ALA A 38 -11.87 0.87 12.28
C ALA A 38 -12.59 1.06 10.94
N LYS A 39 -11.85 1.27 9.84
CA LYS A 39 -12.41 1.43 8.49
C LYS A 39 -13.10 0.17 8.00
N LEU A 40 -12.47 -0.98 8.17
CA LEU A 40 -13.08 -2.26 7.78
C LEU A 40 -14.35 -2.53 8.61
N LEU A 41 -14.31 -2.28 9.91
CA LEU A 41 -15.48 -2.44 10.78
C LEU A 41 -16.61 -1.50 10.37
N HIS A 42 -16.29 -0.23 10.11
CA HIS A 42 -17.25 0.78 9.66
C HIS A 42 -17.90 0.42 8.32
N SER A 43 -17.17 -0.22 7.41
CA SER A 43 -17.68 -0.71 6.12
C SER A 43 -18.29 -2.12 6.19
N GLY A 44 -18.52 -2.68 7.38
CA GLY A 44 -19.15 -4.01 7.54
C GLY A 44 -18.25 -5.20 7.21
N ARG A 45 -16.94 -4.99 7.03
CA ARG A 45 -15.93 -5.98 6.58
C ARG A 45 -15.22 -6.70 7.72
N ASN A 46 -15.97 -7.01 8.78
CA ASN A 46 -15.46 -7.62 10.03
C ASN A 46 -14.67 -8.92 9.77
N SER A 47 -15.13 -9.76 8.86
CA SER A 47 -14.50 -11.04 8.51
C SER A 47 -13.13 -10.87 7.84
N GLU A 48 -12.85 -9.70 7.26
CA GLU A 48 -11.60 -9.42 6.53
C GLU A 48 -10.47 -8.92 7.43
N VAL A 49 -10.81 -8.38 8.62
CA VAL A 49 -9.89 -7.67 9.52
C VAL A 49 -8.62 -8.48 9.81
N SER A 50 -8.77 -9.75 10.21
CA SER A 50 -7.62 -10.61 10.56
C SER A 50 -6.67 -10.81 9.37
N LEU A 51 -7.20 -11.03 8.17
CA LEU A 51 -6.39 -11.19 6.97
C LEU A 51 -5.75 -9.88 6.52
N ALA A 52 -6.48 -8.77 6.61
CA ALA A 52 -6.01 -7.44 6.26
C ALA A 52 -4.83 -7.01 7.15
N LEU A 53 -4.94 -7.20 8.46
CA LEU A 53 -3.86 -6.92 9.41
C LEU A 53 -2.60 -7.75 9.14
N ARG A 54 -2.75 -9.05 8.82
CA ARG A 54 -1.60 -9.91 8.46
C ARG A 54 -0.90 -9.44 7.18
N LYS A 55 -1.66 -9.02 6.17
CA LYS A 55 -1.12 -8.50 4.90
C LYS A 55 -0.47 -7.12 5.09
N LYS A 56 -1.06 -6.25 5.91
CA LYS A 56 -0.44 -5.00 6.34
C LYS A 56 0.93 -5.27 6.97
N GLU A 57 0.99 -6.18 7.93
CA GLU A 57 2.22 -6.54 8.63
C GLU A 57 3.27 -7.17 7.71
N LEU A 58 2.84 -7.96 6.71
CA LEU A 58 3.74 -8.46 5.67
C LEU A 58 4.45 -7.31 4.93
N PHE A 59 3.71 -6.28 4.54
CA PHE A 59 4.30 -5.11 3.88
C PHE A 59 5.13 -4.26 4.85
N SER A 60 4.69 -4.03 6.08
CA SER A 60 5.46 -3.31 7.11
C SER A 60 6.85 -3.91 7.31
N ARG A 61 6.95 -5.24 7.41
CA ARG A 61 8.24 -5.94 7.53
C ARG A 61 9.10 -5.81 6.28
N LEU A 62 8.48 -5.82 5.10
CA LEU A 62 9.19 -5.61 3.83
C LEU A 62 9.77 -4.20 3.77
N LEU A 63 8.97 -3.19 4.11
CA LEU A 63 9.38 -1.78 4.15
C LEU A 63 10.55 -1.58 5.14
N ALA A 64 10.43 -2.13 6.35
CA ALA A 64 11.49 -2.06 7.36
C ALA A 64 12.79 -2.75 6.90
N LYS A 65 12.68 -3.95 6.30
CA LYS A 65 13.83 -4.72 5.80
C LYS A 65 14.65 -3.92 4.78
N TYR A 66 13.99 -3.14 3.94
CA TYR A 66 14.64 -2.41 2.84
C TYR A 66 14.78 -0.90 3.10
N SER A 67 14.52 -0.45 4.34
CA SER A 67 14.59 0.96 4.72
C SER A 67 15.98 1.59 4.54
N MET A 68 17.06 0.79 4.54
CA MET A 68 18.43 1.30 4.40
C MET A 68 18.93 1.40 2.95
N PHE A 69 18.08 1.09 1.96
CA PHE A 69 18.42 1.13 0.53
C PHE A 69 17.60 2.21 -0.18
N ASP A 70 18.27 3.24 -0.69
CA ASP A 70 17.62 4.39 -1.32
C ASP A 70 16.74 3.97 -2.50
N SER A 71 17.26 3.12 -3.40
CA SER A 71 16.49 2.69 -4.55
C SER A 71 15.26 1.85 -4.17
N ALA A 72 15.30 1.10 -3.05
CA ALA A 72 14.12 0.40 -2.55
C ALA A 72 13.09 1.37 -1.98
N GLN A 73 13.54 2.38 -1.24
CA GLN A 73 12.65 3.43 -0.76
C GLN A 73 11.99 4.20 -1.93
N GLN A 74 12.73 4.51 -3.01
CA GLN A 74 12.19 5.15 -4.22
C GLN A 74 11.09 4.30 -4.85
N ILE A 75 11.33 2.98 -4.94
CA ILE A 75 10.35 2.02 -5.46
C ILE A 75 9.09 2.01 -4.59
N PHE A 76 9.22 1.95 -3.26
CA PHE A 76 8.05 1.97 -2.39
C PHE A 76 7.28 3.28 -2.47
N ALA A 77 7.97 4.43 -2.48
CA ALA A 77 7.34 5.73 -2.64
C ALA A 77 6.52 5.82 -3.94
N TYR A 78 7.09 5.35 -5.06
CA TYR A 78 6.40 5.30 -6.35
C TYR A 78 5.15 4.40 -6.29
N LEU A 79 5.28 3.18 -5.77
CA LEU A 79 4.18 2.21 -5.72
C LEU A 79 3.04 2.67 -4.80
N LEU A 80 3.37 3.24 -3.63
CA LEU A 80 2.38 3.80 -2.70
C LEU A 80 1.65 4.99 -3.33
N SER A 81 2.37 5.87 -4.03
CA SER A 81 1.77 6.98 -4.76
C SER A 81 0.86 6.54 -5.89
N LYS A 82 1.25 5.51 -6.63
CA LYS A 82 0.42 4.92 -7.67
C LYS A 82 -0.87 4.35 -7.09
N ILE A 83 -0.77 3.56 -6.01
CA ILE A 83 -1.94 3.00 -5.32
C ILE A 83 -2.89 4.10 -4.84
N GLU A 84 -2.37 5.17 -4.22
CA GLU A 84 -3.20 6.29 -3.78
C GLU A 84 -3.92 6.96 -4.96
N GLN A 85 -3.19 7.24 -6.04
CA GLN A 85 -3.75 7.87 -7.24
C GLN A 85 -4.82 7.00 -7.90
N ASP A 86 -4.57 5.70 -8.05
CA ASP A 86 -5.52 4.75 -8.63
C ASP A 86 -6.77 4.61 -7.74
N PHE A 87 -6.59 4.57 -6.41
CA PHE A 87 -7.70 4.59 -5.46
C PHE A 87 -8.57 5.84 -5.64
N ARG A 88 -7.96 7.04 -5.65
CA ARG A 88 -8.67 8.32 -5.80
C ARG A 88 -9.39 8.44 -7.14
N SER A 89 -8.82 7.86 -8.20
CA SER A 89 -9.34 7.98 -9.57
C SER A 89 -10.47 6.99 -9.85
N TYR A 90 -10.34 5.75 -9.38
CA TYR A 90 -11.21 4.65 -9.82
C TYR A 90 -12.08 4.06 -8.71
N VAL A 91 -11.63 4.08 -7.45
CA VAL A 91 -12.36 3.43 -6.35
C VAL A 91 -13.18 4.45 -5.56
N LEU A 92 -12.53 5.52 -5.08
CA LEU A 92 -13.13 6.54 -4.23
C LEU A 92 -14.44 7.12 -4.79
N PRO A 93 -14.55 7.48 -6.09
CA PRO A 93 -15.79 8.05 -6.64
C PRO A 93 -16.99 7.09 -6.62
N ASN A 94 -16.74 5.78 -6.49
CA ASN A 94 -17.75 4.74 -6.59
C ASN A 94 -18.21 4.21 -5.22
N LEU A 95 -17.54 4.57 -4.11
CA LEU A 95 -17.82 4.01 -2.79
C LEU A 95 -19.28 4.19 -2.32
N ALA A 96 -19.91 5.31 -2.65
CA ALA A 96 -21.27 5.61 -2.20
C ALA A 96 -22.35 4.77 -2.92
N ASN A 97 -22.07 4.33 -4.15
CA ASN A 97 -23.06 3.74 -5.05
C ASN A 97 -22.80 2.26 -5.37
N SER A 98 -21.73 1.69 -4.80
CA SER A 98 -21.30 0.32 -5.08
C SER A 98 -21.46 -0.57 -3.86
N SER A 99 -21.84 -1.82 -4.09
CA SER A 99 -21.79 -2.88 -3.10
C SER A 99 -20.35 -3.23 -2.73
N SER A 100 -20.16 -3.90 -1.58
CA SER A 100 -18.83 -4.35 -1.15
C SER A 100 -18.12 -5.20 -2.22
N GLY A 101 -18.85 -6.07 -2.91
CA GLY A 101 -18.30 -6.90 -3.98
C GLY A 101 -17.87 -6.11 -5.22
N GLU A 102 -18.62 -5.07 -5.59
CA GLU A 102 -18.22 -4.16 -6.68
C GLU A 102 -16.98 -3.35 -6.30
N ILE A 103 -16.90 -2.87 -5.06
CA ILE A 103 -15.71 -2.19 -4.53
C ILE A 103 -14.50 -3.12 -4.57
N ASP A 104 -14.65 -4.39 -4.21
CA ASP A 104 -13.57 -5.38 -4.26
C ASP A 104 -13.08 -5.62 -5.69
N LEU A 105 -14.00 -5.66 -6.65
CA LEU A 105 -13.65 -5.74 -8.07
C LEU A 105 -12.87 -4.50 -8.53
N LEU A 106 -13.26 -3.30 -8.11
CA LEU A 106 -12.54 -2.07 -8.42
C LEU A 106 -11.12 -2.07 -7.83
N PHE A 107 -10.97 -2.45 -6.56
CA PHE A 107 -9.64 -2.62 -5.94
C PHE A 107 -8.80 -3.65 -6.69
N GLY A 108 -9.39 -4.81 -7.03
CA GLY A 108 -8.70 -5.85 -7.78
C GLY A 108 -8.20 -5.35 -9.13
N GLN A 109 -9.09 -4.77 -9.92
CA GLN A 109 -8.84 -4.37 -11.30
C GLN A 109 -7.91 -3.17 -11.43
N TYR A 110 -8.12 -2.13 -10.61
CA TYR A 110 -7.45 -0.84 -10.81
C TYR A 110 -6.30 -0.59 -9.84
N VAL A 111 -6.22 -1.30 -8.72
CA VAL A 111 -5.21 -1.03 -7.68
C VAL A 111 -4.28 -2.22 -7.48
N ILE A 112 -4.82 -3.38 -7.09
CA ILE A 112 -4.03 -4.54 -6.66
C ILE A 112 -3.35 -5.20 -7.86
N ASN A 113 -4.09 -5.53 -8.93
CA ASN A 113 -3.51 -6.22 -10.08
C ASN A 113 -2.49 -5.36 -10.82
N PRO A 114 -2.75 -4.06 -11.10
CA PRO A 114 -1.76 -3.19 -11.73
C PRO A 114 -0.49 -3.10 -10.87
N CYS A 115 -0.60 -2.80 -9.57
CA CYS A 115 0.55 -2.72 -8.68
C CYS A 115 1.34 -4.03 -8.59
N ALA A 116 0.65 -5.18 -8.49
CA ALA A 116 1.31 -6.48 -8.44
C ALA A 116 2.05 -6.83 -9.75
N SER A 117 1.69 -6.20 -10.87
CA SER A 117 2.27 -6.45 -12.19
C SER A 117 3.44 -5.52 -12.55
N GLU A 118 3.70 -4.47 -11.77
CA GLU A 118 4.77 -3.48 -12.02
C GLU A 118 6.17 -4.11 -11.91
N ILE A 119 6.41 -4.97 -10.90
CA ILE A 119 7.72 -5.58 -10.63
C ILE A 119 7.58 -7.10 -10.60
N LYS A 120 7.72 -7.71 -11.78
CA LYS A 120 7.56 -9.17 -11.99
C LYS A 120 8.83 -9.99 -11.73
N SER A 121 9.98 -9.34 -11.61
CA SER A 121 11.28 -9.96 -11.40
C SER A 121 12.14 -8.98 -10.59
N GLY A 122 13.06 -9.45 -9.73
CA GLY A 122 13.92 -8.59 -8.93
C GLY A 122 14.07 -9.03 -7.47
N VAL A 123 14.66 -8.16 -6.65
CA VAL A 123 15.09 -8.44 -5.26
C VAL A 123 13.90 -8.65 -4.30
N PHE A 124 12.73 -8.09 -4.60
CA PHE A 124 11.47 -8.46 -3.96
C PHE A 124 10.38 -8.58 -5.04
N CYS A 125 9.92 -9.81 -5.30
CA CYS A 125 8.81 -10.05 -6.23
C CYS A 125 7.52 -9.46 -5.68
N LEU A 126 6.94 -8.48 -6.38
CA LEU A 126 5.61 -8.01 -6.07
C LEU A 126 4.60 -9.10 -6.46
N ASN A 127 3.70 -9.40 -5.53
CA ASN A 127 2.57 -10.27 -5.77
C ASN A 127 1.31 -9.60 -5.18
N SER A 128 0.15 -10.18 -5.46
CA SER A 128 -1.13 -9.66 -4.99
C SER A 128 -1.23 -9.56 -3.46
N ALA A 129 -0.51 -10.40 -2.71
CA ALA A 129 -0.51 -10.33 -1.25
C ALA A 129 0.26 -9.10 -0.73
N ILE A 130 1.42 -8.79 -1.33
CA ILE A 130 2.20 -7.59 -1.01
C ILE A 130 1.43 -6.35 -1.46
N ALA A 131 0.90 -6.31 -2.69
CA ALA A 131 0.13 -5.17 -3.19
C ALA A 131 -1.11 -4.90 -2.32
N ALA A 132 -1.85 -5.94 -1.91
CA ALA A 132 -2.92 -5.78 -0.93
C ALA A 132 -2.40 -5.30 0.44
N GLY A 133 -1.23 -5.77 0.88
CA GLY A 133 -0.57 -5.27 2.08
C GLY A 133 -0.25 -3.77 2.03
N MET A 134 0.18 -3.27 0.86
CA MET A 134 0.41 -1.83 0.63
C MET A 134 -0.88 -1.02 0.74
N VAL A 135 -1.97 -1.51 0.14
CA VAL A 135 -3.31 -0.91 0.27
C VAL A 135 -3.72 -0.82 1.75
N TYR A 136 -3.58 -1.92 2.49
CA TYR A 136 -3.95 -1.97 3.91
C TYR A 136 -3.04 -1.10 4.79
N TRP A 137 -1.77 -0.96 4.43
CA TRP A 137 -0.85 -0.06 5.11
C TRP A 137 -1.21 1.40 4.84
N LEU A 138 -1.57 1.79 3.62
CA LEU A 138 -2.08 3.13 3.32
C LEU A 138 -3.41 3.42 4.01
N ALA A 139 -4.28 2.42 4.18
CA ALA A 139 -5.51 2.57 4.94
C ALA A 139 -5.24 2.85 6.43
N GLU A 140 -4.21 2.22 7.01
CA GLU A 140 -3.74 2.49 8.38
C GLU A 140 -3.28 3.94 8.55
N GLN A 141 -2.59 4.49 7.53
CA GLN A 141 -2.14 5.89 7.50
C GLN A 141 -3.22 6.87 7.00
N CYS A 142 -4.39 6.34 6.71
CA CYS A 142 -5.59 7.05 6.31
C CYS A 142 -5.69 7.61 4.88
N TYR A 143 -4.85 7.14 3.97
CA TYR A 143 -4.93 7.45 2.54
C TYR A 143 -5.98 6.64 1.77
N ILE A 144 -6.39 5.48 2.30
CA ILE A 144 -7.37 4.58 1.68
C ILE A 144 -8.52 4.28 2.65
N ARG A 145 -9.70 4.03 2.10
CA ARG A 145 -10.94 3.68 2.82
C ARG A 145 -11.90 2.86 1.97
N TRP A 146 -12.91 2.30 2.63
CA TRP A 146 -14.00 1.53 1.99
C TRP A 146 -15.38 2.16 2.19
N HIS A 147 -15.45 3.31 2.87
CA HIS A 147 -16.66 4.09 3.07
C HIS A 147 -16.54 5.47 2.41
N ALA A 148 -17.69 6.02 2.00
CA ALA A 148 -17.80 7.31 1.33
C ALA A 148 -17.56 8.50 2.27
#